data_AF-A0A1V4IJ47-F1
#
_entry.id   AF-A0A1V4IJ47-F1
#
_cell.length_a   1.000
_cell.length_b   1.000
_cell.length_c   1.000
_cell.angle_alpha   90.00
_cell.angle_beta   90.00
_cell.angle_gamma   90.00
#
_symmetry.space_group_name_H-M   'P 1'
#
loop_
_entity.id
_entity.type
_entity.pdbx_description
1 polymer ?
#
loop_
_entity_poly.entity_id
_entity_poly.type
_entity_poly.pdbx_seq_one_letter_code
_entity_poly.pdbx_strand_id
1 'polypeptide(L)'
;MNNLLKMERYQLLHNRVFWGGMIGIFLIGFFTADTYLMEVLGPSGGAAKSLSDIFNGMVYDSTFVLIIVSSILALILGQEFSWRTIDQEICAGHSRRQIFSCKLIVYLIAFNLMAIIYPLAGCIREYGRFGIVGAALFFYSIIKAVVYSLLLNSVVFLIPILCCYCFRNTAKSVGVTAAIVFVLSLYLGYGMELGLPIAFLPIYQIREVVRSSAIIQPFSLIVGTVWLIVLLLMSWRIFRKCDLK
;
A
#
# COMPACT_ATOMS: atom_id res chain seq x y z
N MET A 1 -22.52 -4.21 12.56
CA MET A 1 -21.36 -3.89 11.70
C MET A 1 -21.23 -2.38 11.45
N ASN A 2 -22.31 -1.66 11.09
CA ASN A 2 -22.23 -0.23 10.77
C ASN A 2 -21.66 0.64 11.92
N ASN A 3 -22.07 0.38 13.17
CA ASN A 3 -21.57 1.13 14.34
C ASN A 3 -20.07 0.90 14.59
N LEU A 4 -19.60 -0.35 14.45
CA LEU A 4 -18.18 -0.69 14.58
C LEU A 4 -17.36 -0.02 13.49
N LEU A 5 -17.85 -0.05 12.25
CA LEU A 5 -17.19 0.62 11.13
C LEU A 5 -17.15 2.15 11.29
N LYS A 6 -18.18 2.75 11.89
CA LYS A 6 -18.17 4.18 12.26
C LYS A 6 -17.14 4.48 13.35
N MET A 7 -17.02 3.62 14.35
CA MET A 7 -16.02 3.75 15.42
C MET A 7 -14.59 3.68 14.87
N GLU A 8 -14.29 2.64 14.09
CA GLU A 8 -12.97 2.44 13.46
C GLU A 8 -12.55 3.63 12.59
N ARG A 9 -13.48 4.10 11.73
CA ARG A 9 -13.25 5.30 10.92
C ARG A 9 -12.96 6.52 11.79
N TYR A 10 -13.72 6.69 12.86
CA TYR A 10 -13.55 7.83 13.77
C TYR A 10 -12.18 7.78 14.47
N GLN A 11 -11.77 6.61 14.97
CA GLN A 11 -10.46 6.41 15.60
C GLN A 11 -9.32 6.70 14.63
N LEU A 12 -9.39 6.16 13.41
CA LEU A 12 -8.38 6.38 12.38
C LEU A 12 -8.26 7.86 11.99
N LEU A 13 -9.40 8.54 11.74
CA LEU A 13 -9.43 9.95 11.35
C LEU A 13 -8.94 10.90 12.45
N HIS A 14 -8.98 10.50 13.71
CA HIS A 14 -8.42 11.29 14.82
C HIS A 14 -7.02 10.84 15.24
N ASN A 15 -6.46 9.83 14.56
CA ASN A 15 -5.12 9.36 14.88
C ASN A 15 -4.06 10.33 14.30
N ARG A 16 -3.24 10.91 15.19
CA ARG A 16 -2.16 11.83 14.81
C ARG A 16 -1.09 11.16 13.96
N VAL A 17 -0.82 9.87 14.19
CA VAL A 17 0.16 9.11 13.39
C VAL A 17 -0.33 8.97 11.96
N PHE A 18 -1.62 8.72 11.75
CA PHE A 18 -2.20 8.61 10.41
C PHE A 18 -2.01 9.91 9.61
N TRP A 19 -2.40 11.05 10.19
CA TRP A 19 -2.22 12.36 9.55
C TRP A 19 -0.75 12.77 9.38
N GLY A 20 0.09 12.51 10.39
CA GLY A 20 1.54 12.74 10.29
C GLY A 20 2.17 11.90 9.19
N GLY A 21 1.75 10.64 9.04
CA GLY A 21 2.15 9.74 7.97
C GLY A 21 1.75 10.25 6.60
N MET A 22 0.50 10.70 6.45
CA MET A 22 -0.03 11.28 5.21
C MET A 22 0.76 12.51 4.77
N ILE A 23 1.05 13.43 5.69
CA ILE A 23 1.87 14.61 5.44
C ILE A 23 3.30 14.21 5.08
N GLY A 24 3.88 13.25 5.81
CA GLY A 24 5.23 12.74 5.53
C GLY A 24 5.35 12.14 4.13
N ILE A 25 4.40 11.29 3.73
CA ILE A 25 4.36 10.69 2.39
C ILE A 25 4.16 11.76 1.31
N PHE A 26 3.30 12.75 1.56
CA PHE A 26 3.12 13.87 0.66
C PHE A 26 4.42 14.65 0.45
N LEU A 27 5.14 14.97 1.53
CA LEU A 27 6.42 15.67 1.45
C LEU A 27 7.48 14.84 0.71
N ILE A 28 7.57 13.54 0.98
CA ILE A 28 8.49 12.64 0.26
C ILE A 28 8.14 12.64 -1.24
N GLY A 29 6.87 12.51 -1.60
CA GLY A 29 6.42 12.59 -3.00
C GLY A 29 6.73 13.93 -3.64
N PHE A 30 6.46 15.02 -2.92
CA PHE A 30 6.76 16.36 -3.39
C PHE A 30 8.26 16.52 -3.64
N PHE A 31 9.15 16.18 -2.70
CA PHE A 31 10.59 16.37 -2.89
C PHE A 31 11.22 15.42 -3.92
N THR A 32 10.73 14.18 -4.02
CA THR A 32 11.27 13.18 -4.96
C THR A 32 10.79 13.40 -6.39
N ALA A 33 9.73 14.15 -6.64
CA ALA A 33 9.20 14.36 -8.00
C ALA A 33 10.22 14.92 -9.01
N ASP A 34 11.19 15.74 -8.57
CA ASP A 34 12.26 16.26 -9.46
C ASP A 34 13.15 15.14 -10.02
N THR A 35 13.36 14.03 -9.29
CA THR A 35 14.24 12.95 -9.75
C THR A 35 13.65 12.19 -10.93
N TYR A 36 12.32 12.17 -11.05
CA TYR A 36 11.61 11.49 -12.13
C TYR A 36 11.56 12.30 -13.44
N LEU A 37 12.09 13.53 -13.46
CA LEU A 37 12.14 14.35 -14.68
C LEU A 37 13.14 13.79 -15.70
N MET A 38 14.24 13.22 -15.22
CA MET A 38 15.31 12.69 -16.06
C MET A 38 15.19 11.17 -16.27
N GLU A 39 14.57 10.46 -15.33
CA GLU A 39 14.48 8.98 -15.32
C GLU A 39 13.10 8.50 -14.84
N VAL A 40 12.10 8.55 -15.71
CA VAL A 40 10.72 8.19 -15.33
C VAL A 40 10.57 6.72 -14.95
N LEU A 41 11.24 5.81 -15.65
CA LEU A 41 11.09 4.34 -15.48
C LEU A 41 12.44 3.68 -15.21
N GLY A 42 13.32 4.38 -14.48
CA GLY A 42 14.72 3.98 -14.28
C GLY A 42 15.61 4.26 -15.52
N PRO A 43 16.80 3.63 -15.59
CA PRO A 43 17.86 3.95 -16.56
C PRO A 43 17.44 3.84 -18.04
N SER A 44 16.38 3.08 -18.34
CA SER A 44 15.84 2.88 -19.68
C SER A 44 14.62 3.77 -20.01
N GLY A 45 14.11 4.54 -19.04
CA GLY A 45 12.85 5.28 -19.16
C GLY A 45 12.95 6.64 -19.88
N GLY A 46 14.15 7.22 -19.94
CA GLY A 46 14.37 8.56 -20.48
C GLY A 46 13.66 9.67 -19.71
N ALA A 47 13.75 10.89 -20.24
CA ALA A 47 13.16 12.09 -19.65
C ALA A 47 11.63 12.10 -19.75
N ALA A 48 10.98 12.66 -18.72
CA ALA A 48 9.53 12.83 -18.67
C ALA A 48 9.04 13.75 -19.80
N LYS A 49 8.06 13.27 -20.57
CA LYS A 49 7.42 14.05 -21.63
C LYS A 49 6.04 14.55 -21.22
N SER A 50 5.42 13.92 -20.21
CA SER A 50 4.08 14.24 -19.75
C SER A 50 3.91 14.05 -18.24
N LEU A 51 2.86 14.64 -17.67
CA LEU A 51 2.52 14.46 -16.26
C LEU A 51 2.15 13.01 -15.92
N SER A 52 1.58 12.26 -16.88
CA SER A 52 1.29 10.83 -16.73
C SER A 52 2.55 9.98 -16.60
N ASP A 53 3.64 10.39 -17.26
CA ASP A 53 4.92 9.71 -17.14
C ASP A 53 5.42 9.83 -15.71
N ILE A 54 5.42 11.04 -15.13
CA ILE A 54 5.82 11.27 -13.74
C ILE A 54 4.96 10.45 -12.77
N PHE A 55 3.64 10.45 -12.95
CA PHE A 55 2.74 9.63 -12.11
C PHE A 55 3.13 8.14 -12.17
N ASN A 56 3.33 7.63 -13.38
CA ASN A 56 3.72 6.25 -13.63
C ASN A 56 5.09 5.93 -13.01
N GLY A 57 6.07 6.82 -13.15
CA GLY A 57 7.39 6.65 -12.54
C GLY A 57 7.36 6.58 -11.03
N MET A 58 6.56 7.44 -10.39
CA MET A 58 6.38 7.40 -8.94
C MET A 58 5.61 6.15 -8.48
N VAL A 59 4.65 5.64 -9.26
CA VAL A 59 4.02 4.35 -8.97
C VAL A 59 5.03 3.20 -9.14
N TYR A 60 5.92 3.28 -10.13
CA TYR A 60 6.96 2.30 -10.39
C TYR A 60 7.96 2.17 -9.23
N ASP A 61 8.37 3.30 -8.63
CA ASP A 61 9.30 3.33 -7.49
C ASP A 61 8.62 3.42 -6.11
N SER A 62 7.31 3.17 -6.06
CA SER A 62 6.52 3.20 -4.80
C SER A 62 6.99 2.18 -3.74
N THR A 63 7.93 1.29 -4.07
CA THR A 63 8.53 0.29 -3.17
C THR A 63 8.99 0.84 -1.82
N PHE A 64 9.73 1.95 -1.82
CA PHE A 64 10.22 2.54 -0.57
C PHE A 64 9.09 3.13 0.25
N VAL A 65 8.12 3.74 -0.43
CA VAL A 65 6.93 4.32 0.21
C VAL A 65 6.08 3.22 0.83
N LEU A 66 5.91 2.08 0.16
CA LEU A 66 5.17 0.93 0.70
C LEU A 66 5.78 0.38 1.99
N ILE A 67 7.11 0.45 2.18
CA ILE A 67 7.76 0.11 3.46
C ILE A 67 7.29 1.07 4.56
N ILE A 68 7.30 2.36 4.28
CA ILE A 68 6.89 3.40 5.25
C ILE A 68 5.39 3.25 5.58
N VAL A 69 4.54 3.16 4.56
CA VAL A 69 3.08 3.03 4.70
C VAL A 69 2.72 1.77 5.49
N SER A 70 3.33 0.62 5.15
CA SER A 70 3.08 -0.64 5.85
C SER A 70 3.55 -0.59 7.31
N SER A 71 4.67 0.09 7.60
CA SER A 71 5.17 0.26 8.96
C SER A 71 4.27 1.18 9.80
N ILE A 72 3.79 2.29 9.23
CA ILE A 72 2.81 3.17 9.87
C ILE A 72 1.52 2.41 10.18
N LEU A 73 1.05 1.61 9.23
CA LEU A 73 -0.14 0.80 9.41
C LEU A 73 0.03 -0.24 10.51
N ALA A 74 1.16 -0.96 10.51
CA ALA A 74 1.51 -1.91 11.57
C ALA A 74 1.59 -1.23 12.94
N LEU A 75 2.02 0.03 12.98
CA LEU A 75 2.08 0.81 14.22
C LEU A 75 0.69 1.14 14.73
N ILE A 76 -0.19 1.67 13.87
CA ILE A 76 -1.56 2.04 14.25
C ILE A 76 -2.34 0.79 14.71
N LEU A 77 -2.32 -0.28 13.91
CA LEU A 77 -3.02 -1.52 14.26
C LEU A 77 -2.36 -2.24 15.45
N GLY A 78 -1.04 -2.18 15.57
CA GLY A 78 -0.31 -2.77 16.71
C GLY A 78 -0.61 -2.08 18.04
N GLN A 79 -0.88 -0.77 18.01
CA GLN A 79 -1.30 0.00 19.19
C GLN A 79 -2.64 -0.50 19.73
N GLU A 80 -3.58 -0.85 18.85
CA GLU A 80 -4.89 -1.41 19.26
C GLU A 80 -4.77 -2.70 20.05
N PHE A 81 -3.85 -3.60 19.64
CA PHE A 81 -3.53 -4.79 20.43
C PHE A 81 -2.86 -4.46 21.77
N SER A 82 -2.02 -3.42 21.80
CA SER A 82 -1.27 -3.04 23.00
C SER A 82 -2.15 -2.33 24.04
N TRP A 83 -3.15 -1.56 23.59
CA TRP A 83 -4.13 -0.87 24.42
C TRP A 83 -5.39 -1.69 24.70
N ARG A 84 -5.45 -2.95 24.23
CA ARG A 84 -6.58 -3.87 24.41
C ARG A 84 -7.91 -3.35 23.87
N THR A 85 -7.89 -2.49 22.86
CA THR A 85 -9.14 -1.99 22.24
C THR A 85 -9.90 -3.14 21.55
N ILE A 86 -9.17 -4.10 20.98
CA ILE A 86 -9.73 -5.29 20.33
C ILE A 86 -10.42 -6.20 21.36
N ASP A 87 -9.86 -6.33 22.56
CA ASP A 87 -10.49 -7.10 23.64
C ASP A 87 -11.77 -6.41 24.10
N GLN A 88 -11.78 -5.07 24.19
CA GLN A 88 -12.96 -4.28 24.52
C GLN A 88 -14.07 -4.41 23.46
N GLU A 89 -13.73 -4.45 22.16
CA GLU A 89 -14.70 -4.68 21.08
C GLU A 89 -15.41 -6.05 21.21
N ILE A 90 -14.67 -7.07 21.66
CA ILE A 90 -15.22 -8.40 21.93
C ILE A 90 -16.11 -8.38 23.17
N CYS A 91 -15.66 -7.73 24.25
CA CYS A 91 -16.46 -7.56 25.47
C CYS A 91 -17.74 -6.76 25.23
N ALA A 92 -17.74 -5.81 24.27
CA ALA A 92 -18.92 -5.09 23.82
C ALA A 92 -19.92 -5.95 23.03
N GLY A 93 -19.61 -7.24 22.80
CA GLY A 93 -20.49 -8.21 22.15
C GLY A 93 -20.32 -8.30 20.63
N HIS A 94 -19.28 -7.69 20.04
CA HIS A 94 -19.01 -7.83 18.61
C HIS A 94 -18.36 -9.18 18.28
N SER A 95 -18.83 -9.81 17.20
CA SER A 95 -18.24 -11.08 16.75
C SER A 95 -16.85 -10.86 16.16
N ARG A 96 -15.94 -11.83 16.34
CA ARG A 96 -14.59 -11.81 15.76
C ARG A 96 -14.60 -11.61 14.24
N ARG A 97 -15.59 -12.16 13.52
CA ARG A 97 -15.76 -11.96 12.07
C ARG A 97 -16.05 -10.51 11.71
N GLN A 98 -16.90 -9.84 12.49
CA GLN A 98 -17.25 -8.44 12.27
C GLN A 98 -16.06 -7.53 12.56
N ILE A 99 -15.33 -7.78 13.65
CA ILE A 99 -14.12 -7.03 14.01
C ILE A 99 -13.07 -7.13 12.90
N PHE A 100 -12.73 -8.35 12.49
CA PHE A 100 -11.78 -8.59 11.40
C PHE A 100 -12.18 -7.88 10.11
N SER A 101 -13.45 -7.99 9.70
CA SER A 101 -13.93 -7.39 8.45
C SER A 101 -13.96 -5.86 8.53
N CYS A 102 -14.35 -5.29 9.67
CA CYS A 102 -14.36 -3.83 9.88
C CYS A 102 -12.94 -3.26 9.81
N LYS A 103 -11.99 -3.85 10.55
CA LYS A 103 -10.59 -3.43 10.52
C LYS A 103 -10.02 -3.57 9.12
N LEU A 104 -10.24 -4.71 8.47
CA LEU A 104 -9.79 -4.93 7.09
C LEU A 104 -10.28 -3.82 6.15
N ILE A 105 -11.57 -3.50 6.14
CA ILE A 105 -12.14 -2.48 5.24
C ILE A 105 -11.57 -1.09 5.53
N VAL A 106 -11.54 -0.68 6.81
CA VAL A 106 -11.11 0.67 7.21
C VAL A 106 -9.63 0.88 6.90
N TYR A 107 -8.80 -0.07 7.30
CA TYR A 107 -7.35 -0.01 7.12
C TYR A 107 -6.95 -0.20 5.65
N LEU A 108 -7.70 -0.96 4.85
CA LEU A 108 -7.49 -1.10 3.42
C LEU A 108 -7.69 0.24 2.69
N ILE A 109 -8.77 0.95 3.03
CA ILE A 109 -9.02 2.29 2.48
C ILE A 109 -7.91 3.26 2.91
N ALA A 110 -7.52 3.22 4.19
CA ALA A 110 -6.47 4.07 4.74
C ALA A 110 -5.12 3.88 4.02
N PHE A 111 -4.72 2.62 3.83
CA PHE A 111 -3.47 2.23 3.18
C PHE A 111 -3.44 2.66 1.72
N ASN A 112 -4.52 2.42 0.98
CA ASN A 112 -4.61 2.80 -0.43
C ASN A 112 -4.64 4.32 -0.61
N LEU A 113 -5.31 5.05 0.28
CA LEU A 113 -5.30 6.52 0.29
C LEU A 113 -3.86 7.05 0.45
N MET A 114 -3.12 6.54 1.44
CA MET A 114 -1.71 6.89 1.64
C MET A 114 -0.84 6.58 0.42
N ALA A 115 -1.02 5.40 -0.18
CA ALA A 115 -0.23 4.97 -1.34
C ALA A 115 -0.47 5.88 -2.57
N ILE A 116 -1.69 6.38 -2.78
CA ILE A 116 -2.04 7.25 -3.91
C ILE A 116 -1.55 8.70 -3.69
N ILE A 117 -1.42 9.15 -2.44
CA ILE A 117 -0.93 10.50 -2.15
C ILE A 117 0.49 10.73 -2.65
N TYR A 118 1.32 9.69 -2.62
CA TYR A 118 2.70 9.77 -3.10
C TYR A 118 2.81 10.22 -4.58
N PRO A 119 2.22 9.51 -5.56
CA PRO A 119 2.29 9.93 -6.96
C PRO A 119 1.44 11.18 -7.25
N LEU A 120 0.37 11.45 -6.48
CA LEU A 120 -0.39 12.70 -6.60
C LEU A 120 0.44 13.92 -6.19
N ALA A 121 1.25 13.82 -5.14
CA ALA A 121 2.11 14.91 -4.69
C ALA A 121 3.11 15.33 -5.77
N GLY A 122 3.68 14.39 -6.52
CA GLY A 122 4.58 14.72 -7.62
C GLY A 122 3.87 15.33 -8.83
N CYS A 123 2.65 14.89 -9.13
CA CYS A 123 1.82 15.55 -10.16
C CYS A 123 1.52 17.01 -9.80
N ILE A 124 1.28 17.31 -8.52
CA ILE A 124 1.02 18.68 -8.05
C ILE A 124 2.26 19.56 -8.23
N ARG A 125 3.45 19.06 -7.90
CA ARG A 125 4.71 19.81 -8.06
C ARG A 125 4.97 20.14 -9.53
N GLU A 126 4.87 19.14 -10.41
CA GLU A 126 5.27 19.27 -11.82
C GLU A 126 4.15 19.79 -12.72
N TYR A 127 2.97 20.08 -12.15
CA TYR A 127 1.83 20.65 -12.88
C TYR A 127 2.21 21.94 -13.63
N GLY A 128 3.01 22.81 -13.01
CA GLY A 128 3.42 24.08 -13.60
C GLY A 128 4.39 23.94 -14.79
N ARG A 129 5.09 22.81 -14.93
CA ARG A 129 6.07 22.59 -16.02
C ARG A 129 5.46 21.91 -17.24
N PHE A 130 4.63 20.89 -17.04
CA PHE A 130 4.10 20.08 -18.15
C PHE A 130 2.66 20.44 -18.54
N GLY A 131 1.87 20.99 -17.60
CA GLY A 131 0.42 21.16 -17.80
C GLY A 131 -0.31 19.83 -18.06
N ILE A 132 -1.62 19.91 -18.36
CA ILE A 132 -2.41 18.75 -18.77
C ILE A 132 -2.53 18.76 -20.30
N VAL A 133 -1.55 18.15 -20.97
CA VAL A 133 -1.60 17.93 -22.42
C VAL A 133 -2.31 16.60 -22.68
N GLY A 134 -3.42 16.62 -23.42
CA GLY A 134 -4.18 15.40 -23.75
C GLY A 134 -4.89 14.77 -22.54
N ALA A 135 -5.79 15.53 -21.90
CA ALA A 135 -6.50 15.13 -20.68
C ALA A 135 -7.09 13.71 -20.70
N ALA A 136 -7.65 13.26 -21.83
CA ALA A 136 -8.23 11.92 -21.95
C ALA A 136 -7.20 10.79 -21.76
N LEU A 137 -6.02 10.91 -22.36
CA LEU A 137 -4.92 9.94 -22.21
C LEU A 137 -4.31 9.99 -20.81
N PHE A 138 -4.23 11.20 -20.24
CA PHE A 138 -3.74 11.41 -18.88
C PHE A 138 -4.66 10.76 -17.83
N PHE A 139 -5.97 11.06 -17.87
CA PHE A 139 -6.94 10.44 -16.96
C PHE A 139 -7.01 8.92 -17.16
N TYR A 140 -6.89 8.45 -18.40
CA TYR A 140 -6.85 7.03 -18.70
C TYR A 140 -5.67 6.31 -18.00
N SER A 141 -4.45 6.85 -18.14
CA SER A 141 -3.25 6.29 -17.50
C SER A 141 -3.35 6.30 -15.97
N ILE A 142 -3.88 7.39 -15.39
CA ILE A 142 -4.10 7.48 -13.93
C ILE A 142 -5.12 6.45 -13.46
N ILE A 143 -6.28 6.35 -14.12
CA ILE A 143 -7.32 5.40 -13.71
C ILE A 143 -6.77 3.97 -13.76
N LYS A 144 -6.05 3.61 -14.84
CA LYS A 144 -5.39 2.31 -14.94
C LYS A 144 -4.44 2.08 -13.77
N ALA A 145 -3.49 2.99 -13.56
CA ALA A 145 -2.48 2.85 -12.51
C ALA A 145 -3.10 2.80 -11.10
N VAL A 146 -4.14 3.59 -10.83
CA VAL A 146 -4.88 3.56 -9.55
C VAL A 146 -5.60 2.23 -9.37
N VAL A 147 -6.32 1.72 -10.36
CA VAL A 147 -7.05 0.43 -10.24
C VAL A 147 -6.09 -0.73 -9.96
N TYR A 148 -4.97 -0.81 -10.67
CA TYR A 148 -3.99 -1.86 -10.42
C TYR A 148 -3.23 -1.66 -9.11
N SER A 149 -2.93 -0.42 -8.74
CA SER A 149 -2.36 -0.09 -7.43
C SER A 149 -3.29 -0.53 -6.32
N LEU A 150 -4.59 -0.29 -6.43
CA LEU A 150 -5.58 -0.73 -5.44
C LEU A 150 -5.53 -2.25 -5.25
N LEU A 151 -5.42 -3.04 -6.32
CA LEU A 151 -5.39 -4.50 -6.19
C LEU A 151 -4.04 -5.00 -5.64
N LEU A 152 -2.93 -4.54 -6.21
CA LEU A 152 -1.60 -5.07 -5.95
C LEU A 152 -1.01 -4.54 -4.64
N ASN A 153 -1.22 -3.25 -4.31
CA ASN A 153 -0.81 -2.69 -3.02
C ASN A 153 -1.62 -3.30 -1.86
N SER A 154 -2.86 -3.73 -2.12
CA SER A 154 -3.66 -4.44 -1.12
C SER A 154 -3.06 -5.79 -0.69
N VAL A 155 -2.19 -6.40 -1.51
CA VAL A 155 -1.45 -7.59 -1.09
C VAL A 155 -0.38 -7.23 -0.06
N VAL A 156 0.36 -6.14 -0.31
CA VAL A 156 1.40 -5.64 0.61
C VAL A 156 0.78 -5.18 1.93
N PHE A 157 -0.42 -4.58 1.88
CA PHE A 157 -1.24 -4.23 3.04
C PHE A 157 -1.58 -5.41 3.97
N LEU A 158 -1.69 -6.63 3.45
CA LEU A 158 -2.04 -7.78 4.29
C LEU A 158 -0.86 -8.25 5.15
N ILE A 159 0.37 -7.90 4.79
CA ILE A 159 1.59 -8.21 5.55
C ILE A 159 1.55 -7.58 6.96
N PRO A 160 1.37 -6.25 7.14
CA PRO A 160 1.26 -5.65 8.46
C PRO A 160 0.10 -6.24 9.28
N ILE A 161 -1.05 -6.51 8.66
CA ILE A 161 -2.18 -7.17 9.34
C ILE A 161 -1.77 -8.54 9.88
N LEU A 162 -1.14 -9.36 9.05
CA LEU A 162 -0.68 -10.69 9.44
C LEU A 162 0.33 -10.60 10.59
N CYS A 163 1.31 -9.70 10.50
CA CYS A 163 2.28 -9.45 11.56
C CYS A 163 1.61 -9.01 12.87
N CYS A 164 0.68 -8.04 12.82
CA CYS A 164 -0.05 -7.57 13.99
C CYS A 164 -0.82 -8.71 14.68
N TYR A 165 -1.48 -9.56 13.91
CA TYR A 165 -2.25 -10.70 14.44
C TYR A 165 -1.35 -11.83 14.98
N CYS A 166 -0.16 -12.02 14.41
CA CYS A 166 0.82 -12.97 14.91
C CYS A 166 1.43 -12.52 16.24
N PHE A 167 1.96 -11.29 16.28
CA PHE A 167 2.82 -10.84 17.37
C PHE A 167 2.06 -10.14 18.50
N ARG A 168 0.90 -9.52 18.22
CA ARG A 168 0.05 -8.83 19.20
C ARG A 168 0.80 -7.79 20.05
N ASN A 169 1.88 -7.23 19.50
CA ASN A 169 2.73 -6.25 20.15
C ASN A 169 3.16 -5.22 19.11
N THR A 170 3.01 -3.93 19.42
CA THR A 170 3.33 -2.84 18.49
C THR A 170 4.76 -2.95 17.94
N ALA A 171 5.77 -3.01 18.81
CA ALA A 171 7.17 -2.95 18.41
C ALA A 171 7.57 -4.14 17.53
N LYS A 172 7.16 -5.36 17.93
CA LYS A 172 7.43 -6.58 17.14
C LYS A 172 6.73 -6.55 15.79
N SER A 173 5.47 -6.10 15.75
CA SER A 173 4.68 -6.08 14.51
C SER A 173 5.27 -5.08 13.52
N VAL A 174 5.66 -3.88 13.97
CA VAL A 174 6.30 -2.87 13.12
C VAL A 174 7.65 -3.37 12.62
N GLY A 175 8.52 -3.84 13.51
CA GLY A 175 9.86 -4.29 13.14
C GLY A 175 9.85 -5.45 12.14
N VAL A 176 9.00 -6.45 12.36
CA VAL A 176 8.89 -7.61 11.46
C VAL A 176 8.23 -7.22 10.13
N THR A 177 7.21 -6.36 10.15
CA THR A 177 6.62 -5.85 8.90
C THR A 177 7.66 -5.09 8.07
N ALA A 178 8.36 -4.14 8.69
CA ALA A 178 9.39 -3.36 8.01
C ALA A 178 10.47 -4.27 7.43
N ALA A 179 10.95 -5.26 8.20
CA ALA A 179 11.95 -6.22 7.74
C ALA A 179 11.44 -7.06 6.55
N ILE A 180 10.23 -7.60 6.61
CA ILE A 180 9.66 -8.42 5.52
C ILE A 180 9.52 -7.58 4.25
N VAL A 181 8.91 -6.39 4.35
CA VAL A 181 8.69 -5.54 3.17
C VAL A 181 10.02 -5.02 2.62
N PHE A 182 10.99 -4.71 3.48
CA PHE A 182 12.34 -4.34 3.06
C PHE A 182 13.07 -5.47 2.32
N VAL A 183 13.04 -6.70 2.84
CA VAL A 183 13.63 -7.87 2.17
C VAL A 183 12.96 -8.14 0.82
N LEU A 184 11.63 -8.01 0.74
CA LEU A 184 10.90 -8.11 -0.53
C LEU A 184 11.32 -7.04 -1.53
N SER A 185 11.53 -5.80 -1.06
CA SER A 185 12.04 -4.70 -1.89
C SER A 185 13.49 -4.93 -2.35
N LEU A 186 14.37 -5.46 -1.49
CA LEU A 186 15.73 -5.83 -1.88
C LEU A 186 15.72 -6.98 -2.89
N TYR A 187 14.89 -7.99 -2.68
CA TYR A 187 14.75 -9.10 -3.62
C TYR A 187 14.22 -8.62 -4.98
N LEU A 188 13.34 -7.62 -5.01
CA LEU A 188 12.92 -7.00 -6.26
C LEU A 188 14.10 -6.28 -6.94
N GLY A 189 14.82 -5.43 -6.21
CA GLY A 189 15.92 -4.63 -6.76
C GLY A 189 17.06 -5.51 -7.31
N TYR A 190 17.59 -6.42 -6.50
CA TYR A 190 18.65 -7.33 -6.92
C TYR A 190 18.15 -8.43 -7.85
N GLY A 191 16.90 -8.87 -7.70
CA GLY A 191 16.34 -9.94 -8.53
C GLY A 191 16.15 -9.54 -9.98
N MET A 192 15.92 -8.25 -10.26
CA MET A 192 15.89 -7.73 -11.63
C MET A 192 17.26 -7.81 -12.31
N GLU A 193 18.33 -7.41 -11.60
CA GLU A 193 19.71 -7.44 -12.13
C GLU A 193 20.28 -8.87 -12.23
N LEU A 194 19.92 -9.75 -11.29
CA LEU A 194 20.44 -11.12 -11.21
C LEU A 194 19.58 -12.15 -11.98
N GLY A 195 18.49 -11.73 -12.64
CA GLY A 195 17.61 -12.63 -13.39
C GLY A 195 16.85 -13.64 -12.53
N LEU A 196 16.60 -13.32 -11.25
CA LEU A 196 15.86 -14.19 -10.34
C LEU A 196 14.37 -14.24 -10.69
N PRO A 197 13.63 -15.30 -10.28
CA PRO A 197 12.19 -15.34 -10.48
C PRO A 197 11.51 -14.25 -9.64
N ILE A 198 11.13 -13.14 -10.27
CA ILE A 198 10.44 -11.99 -9.66
C ILE A 198 8.97 -11.88 -10.09
N ALA A 199 8.56 -12.65 -11.10
CA ALA A 199 7.23 -12.60 -11.68
C ALA A 199 6.09 -12.90 -10.67
N PHE A 200 6.38 -13.63 -9.58
CA PHE A 200 5.36 -13.93 -8.57
C PHE A 200 5.11 -12.77 -7.59
N LEU A 201 5.94 -11.72 -7.58
CA LEU A 201 5.82 -10.61 -6.64
C LEU A 201 4.77 -9.59 -7.11
N PRO A 202 3.75 -9.27 -6.30
CA PRO A 202 2.77 -8.23 -6.62
C PRO A 202 3.42 -6.87 -6.90
N ILE A 203 4.51 -6.55 -6.18
CA ILE A 203 5.25 -5.30 -6.33
C ILE A 203 5.91 -5.21 -7.72
N TYR A 204 6.47 -6.32 -8.23
CA TYR A 204 6.99 -6.40 -9.59
C TYR A 204 5.87 -6.26 -10.63
N GLN A 205 4.71 -6.86 -10.38
CA GLN A 205 3.57 -6.78 -11.29
C GLN A 205 3.07 -5.34 -11.49
N ILE A 206 3.13 -4.48 -10.47
CA ILE A 206 2.79 -3.05 -10.62
C ILE A 206 3.72 -2.38 -11.63
N ARG A 207 5.02 -2.68 -11.56
CA ARG A 207 6.03 -2.13 -12.47
C ARG A 207 5.78 -2.54 -13.93
N GLU A 208 5.40 -3.80 -14.15
CA GLU A 208 5.03 -4.28 -15.49
C GLU A 208 3.73 -3.65 -16.03
N VAL A 209 2.74 -3.41 -15.17
CA VAL A 209 1.48 -2.76 -15.55
C VAL A 209 1.68 -1.33 -16.00
N VAL A 210 2.54 -0.61 -15.29
CA VAL A 210 2.88 0.77 -15.59
C VAL A 210 3.72 0.87 -16.87
N ARG A 211 4.63 -0.08 -17.09
CA ARG A 211 5.47 -0.13 -18.30
C ARG A 211 4.71 -0.55 -19.55
N SER A 212 3.71 -1.41 -19.40
CA SER A 212 2.95 -1.95 -20.53
C SER A 212 1.88 -0.99 -21.03
N SER A 213 1.78 -0.82 -22.36
CA SER A 213 0.69 -0.11 -23.02
C SER A 213 -0.62 -0.91 -23.05
N ALA A 214 -0.59 -2.20 -22.71
CA ALA A 214 -1.77 -3.05 -22.72
C ALA A 214 -2.77 -2.69 -21.59
N ILE A 215 -4.06 -2.71 -21.93
CA ILE A 215 -5.17 -2.32 -21.03
C ILE A 215 -5.35 -3.33 -19.89
N ILE A 216 -5.25 -4.62 -20.23
CA ILE A 216 -5.48 -5.73 -19.31
C ILE A 216 -4.24 -6.61 -19.31
N GLN A 217 -3.61 -6.76 -18.15
CA GLN A 217 -2.59 -7.77 -17.91
C GLN A 217 -3.18 -8.87 -17.02
N PRO A 218 -3.67 -9.97 -17.63
CA PRO A 218 -4.34 -11.02 -16.88
C PRO A 218 -3.41 -11.70 -15.87
N PHE A 219 -2.12 -11.82 -16.21
CA PHE A 219 -1.13 -12.42 -15.31
C PHE A 219 -0.99 -11.65 -13.99
N SER A 220 -0.89 -10.32 -14.05
CA SER A 220 -0.78 -9.45 -12.87
C SER A 220 -2.01 -9.54 -11.98
N LEU A 221 -3.21 -9.65 -12.58
CA LEU A 221 -4.46 -9.82 -11.84
C LEU A 221 -4.53 -11.19 -11.13
N ILE A 222 -4.09 -12.26 -11.81
CA ILE A 222 -4.06 -13.61 -11.22
C ILE A 222 -3.08 -13.63 -10.03
N VAL A 223 -1.87 -13.12 -10.20
CA VAL A 223 -0.87 -13.07 -9.12
C VAL A 223 -1.40 -12.30 -7.91
N GLY A 224 -1.97 -11.11 -8.14
CA GLY A 224 -2.52 -10.29 -7.06
C GLY A 224 -3.69 -10.96 -6.33
N THR A 225 -4.63 -11.56 -7.07
CA THR A 225 -5.79 -12.24 -6.47
C THR A 225 -5.41 -13.49 -5.69
N VAL A 226 -4.47 -14.31 -6.20
CA VAL A 226 -3.98 -15.51 -5.49
C VAL A 226 -3.33 -15.11 -4.16
N TRP A 227 -2.42 -14.14 -4.17
CA TRP A 227 -1.77 -13.71 -2.94
C TRP A 227 -2.75 -13.06 -1.95
N LEU A 228 -3.71 -12.28 -2.44
CA LEU A 228 -4.75 -11.68 -1.61
C LEU A 228 -5.58 -12.76 -0.90
N ILE A 229 -5.99 -13.81 -1.61
CA ILE A 229 -6.72 -14.94 -1.02
C ILE A 229 -5.87 -15.65 0.03
N VAL A 230 -4.61 -15.98 -0.29
CA VAL A 230 -3.70 -16.68 0.62
C VAL A 230 -3.50 -15.90 1.92
N LEU A 231 -3.14 -14.61 1.81
CA LEU A 231 -2.87 -13.78 2.98
C LEU A 231 -4.13 -13.48 3.80
N LEU A 232 -5.29 -13.27 3.16
CA LEU A 232 -6.56 -13.11 3.89
C LEU A 232 -6.93 -14.36 4.68
N LEU A 233 -6.79 -15.54 4.07
CA LEU A 233 -7.09 -16.81 4.72
C LEU A 233 -6.13 -17.08 5.88
N MET A 234 -4.83 -16.79 5.71
CA MET A 234 -3.85 -16.91 6.80
C MET A 234 -4.17 -15.96 7.94
N SER A 235 -4.36 -14.66 7.65
CA SER A 235 -4.69 -13.64 8.65
C SER A 235 -5.98 -13.98 9.41
N TRP A 236 -7.01 -14.45 8.70
CA TRP A 236 -8.26 -14.89 9.33
C TRP A 236 -8.08 -16.11 10.23
N ARG A 237 -7.35 -17.13 9.78
CA ARG A 237 -7.10 -18.34 10.58
C ARG A 237 -6.36 -18.02 11.88
N ILE A 238 -5.38 -17.13 11.81
CA ILE A 238 -4.60 -16.68 12.97
C ILE A 238 -5.51 -15.90 13.92
N PHE A 239 -6.19 -14.86 13.43
CA PHE A 239 -7.09 -14.04 14.24
C PHE A 239 -8.21 -14.85 14.91
N ARG A 240 -8.77 -15.85 14.22
CA ARG A 240 -9.81 -16.72 14.79
C ARG A 240 -9.30 -17.53 15.98
N LYS A 241 -8.05 -18.00 15.93
CA LYS A 241 -7.40 -18.80 16.98
C LYS A 241 -6.69 -17.95 18.03
N CYS A 242 -6.65 -16.63 17.88
CA CYS A 242 -6.07 -15.77 18.90
C CYS A 242 -6.87 -15.86 20.20
N ASP A 243 -6.17 -16.13 21.29
CA ASP A 243 -6.66 -15.90 22.64
C ASP A 243 -6.63 -14.40 22.89
N LEU A 244 -7.82 -13.82 22.93
CA LEU A 244 -8.12 -12.43 23.27
C LEU A 244 -8.76 -12.51 24.66
N LYS A 245 -8.00 -12.15 25.69
CA LYS A 245 -8.34 -12.28 27.12
C LYS A 245 -8.44 -10.91 27.75
#